data_AF-A0A918H0F4-F1
#
_entry.id   AF-A0A918H0F4-F1
#
_cell.length_a   1.000
_cell.length_b   1.000
_cell.length_c   1.000
_cell.angle_alpha   90.00
_cell.angle_beta   90.00
_cell.angle_gamma   90.00
#
_symmetry.space_group_name_H-M   'P 1'
#
loop_
_entity.id
_entity.type
_entity.pdbx_description
1 polymer ?
#
loop_
_entity_poly.entity_id
_entity_poly.type
_entity_poly.pdbx_seq_one_letter_code
_entity_poly.pdbx_strand_id
1 'polypeptide(L)'
;MTQSTATRAGRFHQGRLSDGRPQALDAWRVTTDDADVAARVAGLLGGEPQPNGGGGGGPAYEVLTSRESVRVLLDGPDAVAAHMVLWGSRGIVHECDGMEFLSPEDKKGQPCGCPPLLADRKLAARNGRGPTPSVDINFQIAAAPKLGTFHFMTSSWQVAAQLSELTDALERLSGPAVCDLAMELIACTTKTGRNVCYRKPVVTVLGSPDSVAPEPSPMAEPRPAPAPATPRPGTRPTPAPTTPSAPDSSRLVRVDAMLLDRAAQVLDTGDHQETVVAALSEIVARPQQAAELARLREQVRRISAIAEQSLRSRDPHSPD
;
A
#
# COMPACT_ATOMS: atom_id res chain seq x y z
N MET A 1 19.10 1.83 20.17
CA MET A 1 18.18 2.89 19.70
C MET A 1 16.90 2.77 20.50
N THR A 2 16.67 3.71 21.40
CA THR A 2 15.43 3.83 22.16
C THR A 2 14.33 4.23 21.18
N GLN A 3 13.39 3.31 20.89
CA GLN A 3 12.13 3.67 20.24
C GLN A 3 11.43 4.65 21.18
N SER A 4 11.52 5.94 20.86
CA SER A 4 10.71 6.96 21.49
C SER A 4 9.28 6.67 21.02
N THR A 5 8.52 5.96 21.85
CA THR A 5 7.10 5.71 21.60
C THR A 5 6.37 7.04 21.75
N ALA A 6 6.38 7.85 20.69
CA ALA A 6 5.46 8.96 20.57
C ALA A 6 4.05 8.41 20.83
N THR A 7 3.38 8.94 21.85
CA THR A 7 2.02 8.53 22.21
C THR A 7 1.13 8.73 20.97
N ARG A 8 0.63 7.62 20.41
CA ARG A 8 -0.21 7.63 19.22
C ARG A 8 -1.63 8.03 19.61
N ALA A 9 -2.28 8.86 18.80
CA ALA A 9 -3.67 9.29 18.99
C ALA A 9 -4.66 8.14 18.81
N GLY A 10 -4.34 7.18 17.95
CA GLY A 10 -5.18 6.01 17.72
C GLY A 10 -4.63 5.09 16.64
N ARG A 11 -5.41 4.05 16.32
CA ARG A 11 -5.07 3.05 15.32
C ARG A 11 -6.23 2.79 14.39
N PHE A 12 -5.95 2.76 13.09
CA PHE A 12 -6.89 2.35 12.05
C PHE A 12 -6.78 0.85 11.79
N HIS A 13 -7.91 0.22 11.49
CA HIS A 13 -8.04 -1.21 11.26
C HIS A 13 -9.01 -1.46 10.10
N GLN A 14 -8.74 -2.51 9.30
CA GLN A 14 -9.60 -2.94 8.18
C GLN A 14 -10.58 -4.05 8.57
N GLY A 15 -10.48 -4.53 9.80
CA GLY A 15 -11.24 -5.67 10.29
C GLY A 15 -11.39 -5.62 11.79
N ARG A 16 -12.23 -6.53 12.30
CA ARG A 16 -12.38 -6.80 13.72
C ARG A 16 -12.54 -8.29 13.96
N LEU A 17 -12.37 -8.70 15.21
CA LEU A 17 -12.82 -10.02 15.66
C LEU A 17 -14.26 -9.87 16.16
N SER A 18 -15.20 -10.56 15.54
CA SER A 18 -16.59 -10.69 16.00
C SER A 18 -16.84 -12.15 16.33
N ASP A 19 -17.20 -12.45 17.57
CA ASP A 19 -17.45 -13.83 18.05
C ASP A 19 -16.29 -14.80 17.76
N GLY A 20 -15.05 -14.32 17.94
CA GLY A 20 -13.84 -15.09 17.65
C GLY A 20 -13.57 -15.33 16.16
N ARG A 21 -14.38 -14.74 15.27
CA ARG A 21 -14.21 -14.84 13.82
C ARG A 21 -13.68 -13.51 13.25
N PRO A 22 -12.65 -13.54 12.40
CA PRO A 22 -12.24 -12.37 11.64
C PRO A 22 -13.39 -11.88 10.75
N GLN A 23 -13.76 -10.63 10.91
CA GLN A 23 -14.71 -9.91 10.08
C GLN A 23 -13.97 -8.80 9.34
N ALA A 24 -13.98 -8.87 8.01
CA ALA A 24 -13.57 -7.74 7.18
C ALA A 24 -14.64 -6.64 7.27
N LEU A 25 -14.21 -5.39 7.32
CA LEU A 25 -15.10 -4.24 7.38
C LEU A 25 -15.13 -3.53 6.03
N ASP A 26 -16.23 -2.83 5.76
CA ASP A 26 -16.40 -2.02 4.56
C ASP A 26 -15.91 -0.58 4.73
N ALA A 27 -15.73 -0.16 5.98
CA ALA A 27 -15.23 1.15 6.38
C ALA A 27 -14.15 1.00 7.45
N TRP A 28 -13.49 2.11 7.79
CA TRP A 28 -12.45 2.11 8.80
C TRP A 28 -13.00 1.84 10.20
N ARG A 29 -12.29 1.01 10.94
CA ARG A 29 -12.41 0.94 12.40
C ARG A 29 -11.25 1.70 13.01
N VAL A 30 -11.55 2.64 13.89
CA VAL A 30 -10.54 3.41 14.61
C VAL A 30 -10.64 3.09 16.10
N THR A 31 -9.50 2.83 16.75
CA THR A 31 -9.45 2.61 18.20
C THR A 31 -8.52 3.60 18.88
N THR A 32 -8.91 4.08 20.05
CA THR A 32 -8.14 5.04 20.87
C THR A 32 -8.48 4.91 22.34
N ASP A 33 -7.60 5.38 23.22
CA ASP A 33 -7.84 5.51 24.66
C ASP A 33 -8.45 6.88 25.04
N ASP A 34 -8.50 7.81 24.08
CA ASP A 34 -8.93 9.19 24.29
C ASP A 34 -10.36 9.40 23.74
N ALA A 35 -11.28 9.77 24.63
CA ALA A 35 -12.68 10.03 24.30
C ALA A 35 -12.86 11.20 23.33
N ASP A 36 -12.05 12.25 23.47
CA ASP A 36 -12.08 13.42 22.60
C ASP A 36 -11.58 13.06 21.20
N VAL A 37 -10.53 12.23 21.12
CA VAL A 37 -10.07 11.68 19.84
C VAL A 37 -11.17 10.85 19.17
N ALA A 38 -11.84 9.97 19.92
CA ALA A 38 -12.93 9.16 19.38
C ALA A 38 -14.08 10.03 18.85
N ALA A 39 -14.52 11.02 19.62
CA ALA A 39 -15.58 11.95 19.22
C ALA A 39 -15.19 12.78 17.99
N ARG A 40 -13.94 13.23 17.89
CA ARG A 40 -13.45 13.97 16.72
C ARG A 40 -13.36 13.10 15.47
N VAL A 41 -12.88 11.86 15.60
CA VAL A 41 -12.85 10.91 14.49
C VAL A 41 -14.26 10.64 13.99
N ALA A 42 -15.23 10.39 14.88
CA ALA A 42 -16.64 10.20 14.53
C ALA A 42 -17.22 11.42 13.81
N GLY A 43 -16.93 12.63 14.28
CA GLY A 43 -17.38 13.87 13.62
C GLY A 43 -16.81 14.08 12.22
N LEU A 44 -15.58 13.62 11.96
CA LEU A 44 -14.91 13.77 10.66
C LEU A 44 -15.27 12.67 9.66
N LEU A 45 -15.33 11.42 10.13
CA LEU A 45 -15.45 10.23 9.29
C LEU A 45 -16.81 9.52 9.41
N GLY A 46 -17.73 10.08 10.19
CA GLY A 46 -18.99 9.47 10.57
C GLY A 46 -18.84 8.31 11.55
N GLY A 47 -19.96 7.72 11.94
CA GLY A 47 -20.01 6.68 12.96
C GLY A 47 -20.28 7.22 14.36
N GLU A 48 -20.25 6.33 15.35
CA GLU A 48 -20.47 6.66 16.76
C GLU A 48 -19.37 6.03 17.62
N PRO A 49 -18.80 6.77 18.59
CA PRO A 49 -17.88 6.21 19.58
C PRO A 49 -18.59 5.20 20.47
N GLN A 50 -17.99 4.03 20.64
CA GLN A 50 -18.48 2.97 21.51
C GLN A 50 -17.35 2.40 22.38
N PRO A 51 -17.66 1.84 23.55
CA PRO A 51 -16.68 1.06 24.31
C PRO A 51 -16.15 -0.10 23.47
N ASN A 52 -14.82 -0.24 23.41
CA ASN A 52 -14.20 -1.35 22.68
C ASN A 52 -14.31 -2.64 23.51
N GLY A 53 -15.13 -3.60 23.06
CA GLY A 53 -15.49 -4.81 23.79
C GLY A 53 -14.38 -5.87 23.98
N GLY A 54 -13.12 -5.56 23.66
CA GLY A 54 -11.99 -6.46 23.86
C GLY A 54 -11.50 -6.42 25.31
N GLY A 55 -11.72 -7.50 26.07
CA GLY A 55 -11.35 -7.59 27.48
C GLY A 55 -9.88 -7.26 27.77
N GLY A 56 -9.67 -6.37 28.77
CA GLY A 56 -8.45 -6.18 29.54
C GLY A 56 -7.18 -5.74 28.79
N GLY A 57 -6.97 -4.42 28.66
CA GLY A 57 -5.68 -3.82 28.26
C GLY A 57 -5.59 -3.29 26.83
N GLY A 58 -6.67 -3.40 26.05
CA GLY A 58 -6.81 -2.76 24.75
C GLY A 58 -7.36 -1.33 24.83
N PRO A 59 -7.35 -0.58 23.71
CA PRO A 59 -7.83 0.80 23.66
C PRO A 59 -9.29 0.91 24.13
N ALA A 60 -9.62 1.93 24.92
CA ALA A 60 -10.93 2.08 25.57
C ALA A 60 -12.11 2.29 24.59
N TYR A 61 -11.88 3.01 23.49
CA TYR A 61 -12.92 3.41 22.53
C TYR A 61 -12.69 2.81 21.14
N GLU A 62 -13.80 2.51 20.48
CA GLU A 62 -13.89 2.09 19.08
C GLU A 62 -14.85 3.03 18.34
N VAL A 63 -14.47 3.45 17.13
CA VAL A 63 -15.34 4.15 16.18
C VAL A 63 -15.36 3.34 14.89
N LEU A 64 -16.54 2.85 14.51
CA LEU A 64 -16.77 2.28 13.18
C LEU A 64 -17.24 3.42 12.27
N THR A 65 -16.37 3.86 11.36
CA THR A 65 -16.65 5.01 10.50
C THR A 65 -17.69 4.66 9.43
N SER A 66 -18.28 5.67 8.79
CA SER A 66 -19.10 5.47 7.59
C SER A 66 -18.30 5.62 6.29
N ARG A 67 -17.04 6.10 6.38
CA ARG A 67 -16.15 6.32 5.25
C ARG A 67 -15.15 5.19 5.06
N GLU A 68 -14.97 4.76 3.81
CA GLU A 68 -13.94 3.82 3.36
C GLU A 68 -12.60 4.51 3.03
N SER A 69 -12.57 5.84 3.01
CA SER A 69 -11.38 6.66 2.74
C SER A 69 -11.20 7.77 3.77
N VAL A 70 -9.95 8.17 3.98
CA VAL A 70 -9.56 9.29 4.82
C VAL A 70 -8.39 10.01 4.17
N ARG A 71 -8.45 11.34 4.11
CA ARG A 71 -7.31 12.16 3.71
C ARG A 71 -6.34 12.32 4.87
N VAL A 72 -5.09 12.03 4.63
CA VAL A 72 -4.03 11.95 5.63
C VAL A 72 -2.82 12.78 5.24
N LEU A 73 -2.04 13.16 6.25
CA LEU A 73 -0.71 13.75 6.09
C LEU A 73 0.34 12.72 6.45
N LEU A 74 1.21 12.39 5.51
CA LEU A 74 2.41 11.59 5.71
C LEU A 74 3.61 12.51 5.81
N ASP A 75 4.39 12.39 6.89
CA ASP A 75 5.57 13.21 7.13
C ASP A 75 6.80 12.62 6.40
N GLY A 76 6.76 12.66 5.08
CA GLY A 76 7.83 12.13 4.22
C GLY A 76 7.90 10.59 4.18
N PRO A 77 8.98 10.03 3.62
CA PRO A 77 9.14 8.59 3.42
C PRO A 77 9.19 7.79 4.74
N ASP A 78 9.75 8.37 5.80
CA ASP A 78 9.87 7.71 7.12
C ASP A 78 8.51 7.45 7.81
N ALA A 79 7.45 8.09 7.31
CA ALA A 79 6.08 7.81 7.73
C ALA A 79 5.63 6.38 7.38
N VAL A 80 6.30 5.73 6.42
CA VAL A 80 6.01 4.38 5.95
C VAL A 80 7.21 3.48 6.20
N ALA A 81 7.03 2.46 7.02
CA ALA A 81 8.02 1.42 7.26
C ALA A 81 7.52 0.08 6.78
N ALA A 82 8.39 -0.73 6.20
CA ALA A 82 8.07 -2.12 5.89
C ALA A 82 9.16 -3.06 6.36
N HIS A 83 8.71 -4.17 6.91
CA HIS A 83 9.54 -5.30 7.28
C HIS A 83 8.75 -6.58 7.05
N MET A 84 9.40 -7.72 7.26
CA MET A 84 8.81 -9.04 7.11
C MET A 84 8.86 -9.73 8.46
N VAL A 85 7.73 -10.27 8.94
CA VAL A 85 7.61 -10.91 10.25
C VAL A 85 7.02 -12.32 10.15
N LEU A 86 7.61 -13.26 10.89
CA LEU A 86 7.07 -14.60 11.15
C LEU A 86 6.82 -14.76 12.64
N TRP A 87 5.56 -15.00 12.99
CA TRP A 87 5.15 -15.29 14.37
C TRP A 87 5.11 -16.80 14.60
N GLY A 88 5.78 -17.25 15.66
CA GLY A 88 5.63 -18.57 16.23
C GLY A 88 4.77 -18.56 17.49
N SER A 89 4.59 -19.73 18.09
CA SER A 89 3.80 -19.89 19.32
C SER A 89 4.38 -19.16 20.54
N ARG A 90 5.68 -18.82 20.52
CA ARG A 90 6.41 -18.15 21.62
C ARG A 90 6.81 -16.71 21.30
N GLY A 91 6.33 -16.13 20.20
CA GLY A 91 6.69 -14.78 19.76
C GLY A 91 7.31 -14.74 18.36
N ILE A 92 8.05 -13.67 18.07
CA ILE A 92 8.70 -13.45 16.77
C ILE A 92 9.80 -14.49 16.56
N VAL A 93 9.71 -15.24 15.46
CA VAL A 93 10.71 -16.24 15.05
C VAL A 93 11.66 -15.66 13.99
N HIS A 94 11.17 -14.71 13.20
CA HIS A 94 11.91 -14.06 12.14
C HIS A 94 11.34 -12.66 11.93
N GLU A 95 12.17 -11.63 12.04
CA GLU A 95 11.87 -10.29 11.56
C GLU A 95 13.04 -9.83 10.69
N CYS A 96 12.77 -9.33 9.48
CA CYS A 96 13.83 -8.85 8.58
C CYS A 96 13.35 -7.68 7.72
N ASP A 97 14.29 -6.91 7.18
CA ASP A 97 14.05 -5.90 6.14
C ASP A 97 14.06 -6.51 4.72
N GLY A 98 14.16 -7.84 4.62
CA GLY A 98 14.32 -8.57 3.38
C GLY A 98 15.78 -8.81 2.97
N MET A 99 16.75 -8.29 3.73
CA MET A 99 18.18 -8.54 3.57
C MET A 99 18.77 -9.14 4.85
N GLU A 100 18.55 -8.50 5.99
CA GLU A 100 19.11 -8.85 7.28
C GLU A 100 18.04 -9.03 8.36
N PHE A 101 18.34 -9.83 9.37
CA PHE A 101 17.49 -9.95 10.54
C PHE A 101 17.46 -8.63 11.33
N LEU A 102 16.25 -8.20 11.68
CA LEU A 102 15.97 -7.13 12.64
C LEU A 102 15.74 -7.70 14.05
N SER A 103 15.16 -8.90 14.12
CA SER A 103 14.85 -9.67 15.32
C SER A 103 14.79 -11.16 14.95
N PRO A 104 15.11 -12.10 15.85
CA PRO A 104 15.51 -11.91 17.25
C PRO A 104 16.93 -11.32 17.42
N GLU A 105 17.21 -10.76 18.60
CA GLU A 105 18.42 -9.97 18.86
C GLU A 105 19.73 -10.78 18.68
N ASP A 106 19.70 -12.10 18.90
CA ASP A 106 20.82 -13.01 18.67
C ASP A 106 21.19 -13.19 17.18
N LYS A 107 20.27 -12.85 16.27
CA LYS A 107 20.46 -12.95 14.83
C LYS A 107 20.58 -11.61 14.13
N LYS A 108 20.34 -10.51 14.83
CA LYS A 108 20.25 -9.18 14.25
C LYS A 108 21.49 -8.79 13.44
N GLY A 109 21.28 -8.24 12.24
CA GLY A 109 22.33 -7.90 11.27
C GLY A 109 22.90 -9.10 10.50
N GLN A 110 22.47 -10.33 10.78
CA GLN A 110 22.84 -11.50 9.97
C GLN A 110 21.94 -11.59 8.74
N PRO A 111 22.41 -12.19 7.62
CA PRO A 111 21.58 -12.43 6.45
C PRO A 111 20.31 -13.22 6.79
N CYS A 112 19.15 -12.72 6.37
CA CYS A 112 17.86 -13.30 6.77
C CYS A 112 17.55 -14.64 6.08
N GLY A 113 18.18 -14.93 4.94
CA GLY A 113 17.92 -16.13 4.14
C GLY A 113 16.56 -16.14 3.43
N CYS A 114 15.84 -15.00 3.39
CA CYS A 114 14.63 -14.89 2.60
C CYS A 114 14.95 -15.02 1.10
N PRO A 115 14.08 -15.67 0.31
CA PRO A 115 14.23 -15.70 -1.14
C PRO A 115 14.34 -14.27 -1.71
N PRO A 116 15.12 -14.04 -2.78
CA PRO A 116 15.28 -12.70 -3.34
C PRO A 116 14.01 -12.21 -4.05
N LEU A 117 13.22 -13.12 -4.62
CA LEU A 117 12.00 -12.77 -5.35
C LEU A 117 10.79 -12.70 -4.43
N LEU A 118 9.97 -11.66 -4.61
CA LEU A 118 8.74 -11.46 -3.82
C LEU A 118 7.75 -12.63 -3.97
N ALA A 119 7.68 -13.23 -5.16
CA ALA A 119 6.83 -14.40 -5.42
C ALA A 119 7.24 -15.61 -4.56
N ASP A 120 8.55 -15.87 -4.44
CA ASP A 120 9.07 -16.97 -3.62
C ASP A 120 8.87 -16.70 -2.13
N ARG A 121 9.03 -15.44 -1.69
CA ARG A 121 8.69 -15.02 -0.32
C ARG A 121 7.22 -15.30 -0.01
N LYS A 122 6.32 -14.91 -0.92
CA LYS A 122 4.88 -15.15 -0.79
C LYS A 122 4.55 -16.64 -0.72
N LEU A 123 5.21 -17.47 -1.52
CA LEU A 123 5.04 -18.92 -1.48
C LEU A 123 5.54 -19.52 -0.16
N ALA A 124 6.71 -19.11 0.33
CA ALA A 124 7.26 -19.57 1.61
C ALA A 124 6.34 -19.20 2.78
N ALA A 125 5.83 -17.97 2.80
CA ALA A 125 4.90 -17.49 3.81
C ALA A 125 3.55 -18.22 3.78
N ARG A 126 3.00 -18.46 2.59
CA ARG A 126 1.77 -19.26 2.41
C ARG A 126 1.92 -20.67 2.97
N ASN A 127 3.10 -21.25 2.86
CA ASN A 127 3.42 -22.58 3.40
C ASN A 127 3.78 -22.55 4.91
N GLY A 128 3.67 -21.39 5.57
CA GLY A 128 4.00 -21.21 6.99
C GLY A 128 5.50 -21.29 7.30
N ARG A 129 6.36 -21.17 6.29
CA ARG A 129 7.83 -21.32 6.42
C ARG A 129 8.59 -20.01 6.25
N GLY A 130 7.93 -18.96 5.77
CA GLY A 130 8.53 -17.65 5.53
C GLY A 130 7.77 -16.53 6.26
N PRO A 131 8.41 -15.39 6.48
CA PRO A 131 7.75 -14.23 7.07
C PRO A 131 6.74 -13.61 6.10
N THR A 132 5.71 -12.96 6.64
CA THR A 132 4.75 -12.14 5.91
C THR A 132 5.10 -10.66 6.00
N PRO A 133 4.71 -9.82 5.04
CA PRO A 133 4.90 -8.37 5.15
C PRO A 133 4.23 -7.81 6.41
N SER A 134 4.84 -6.78 6.96
CA SER A 134 4.25 -5.86 7.92
C SER A 134 4.60 -4.45 7.43
N VAL A 135 3.59 -3.73 6.96
CA VAL A 135 3.72 -2.34 6.51
C VAL A 135 3.04 -1.46 7.54
N ASP A 136 3.82 -0.59 8.17
CA ASP A 136 3.38 0.37 9.16
C ASP A 136 3.33 1.76 8.53
N ILE A 137 2.17 2.41 8.64
CA ILE A 137 1.90 3.75 8.12
C ILE A 137 1.51 4.64 9.29
N ASN A 138 2.33 5.64 9.57
CA ASN A 138 2.09 6.67 10.58
C ASN A 138 1.62 7.94 9.88
N PHE A 139 0.51 8.52 10.33
CA PHE A 139 -0.08 9.66 9.64
C PHE A 139 -0.91 10.54 10.57
N GLN A 140 -1.19 11.76 10.15
CA GLN A 140 -2.18 12.62 10.78
C GLN A 140 -3.43 12.71 9.90
N ILE A 141 -4.62 12.90 10.49
CA ILE A 141 -5.83 13.17 9.68
C ILE A 141 -5.72 14.59 9.13
N ALA A 142 -5.79 14.77 7.81
CA ALA A 142 -5.51 16.05 7.17
C ALA A 142 -6.48 17.17 7.61
N ALA A 143 -7.74 16.82 7.86
CA ALA A 143 -8.75 17.77 8.36
C ALA A 143 -8.54 18.16 9.83
N ALA A 144 -7.77 17.39 10.61
CA ALA A 144 -7.48 17.68 12.01
C ALA A 144 -6.08 17.20 12.43
N PRO A 145 -4.98 17.81 11.91
CA PRO A 145 -3.63 17.32 12.15
C PRO A 145 -3.23 17.34 13.64
N LYS A 146 -3.79 18.31 14.38
CA LYS A 146 -3.59 18.49 15.83
C LYS A 146 -4.18 17.37 16.69
N LEU A 147 -4.97 16.47 16.11
CA LEU A 147 -5.50 15.30 16.82
C LEU A 147 -4.39 14.30 17.16
N GLY A 148 -3.23 14.41 16.49
CA GLY A 148 -2.04 13.60 16.72
C GLY A 148 -1.83 12.52 15.66
N THR A 149 -0.81 11.69 15.89
CA THR A 149 -0.38 10.67 14.94
C THR A 149 -1.18 9.39 15.13
N PHE A 150 -1.82 8.96 14.06
CA PHE A 150 -2.49 7.67 13.91
C PHE A 150 -1.58 6.65 13.27
N HIS A 151 -1.93 5.39 13.47
CA HIS A 151 -1.19 4.27 12.92
C HIS A 151 -2.10 3.30 12.18
N PHE A 152 -1.67 2.84 11.02
CA PHE A 152 -2.26 1.73 10.30
C PHE A 152 -1.19 0.69 10.01
N MET A 153 -1.49 -0.59 10.26
CA MET A 153 -0.60 -1.70 9.92
C MET A 153 -1.33 -2.68 9.02
N THR A 154 -0.66 -3.16 7.98
CA THR A 154 -1.18 -4.17 7.06
C THR A 154 -0.14 -5.22 6.70
N SER A 155 -0.58 -6.47 6.56
CA SER A 155 0.23 -7.57 6.03
C SER A 155 -0.03 -7.85 4.55
N SER A 156 -0.53 -6.85 3.82
CA SER A 156 -0.90 -6.98 2.42
C SER A 156 0.33 -7.08 1.51
N TRP A 157 0.43 -8.19 0.77
CA TRP A 157 1.45 -8.37 -0.27
C TRP A 157 1.32 -7.36 -1.41
N GLN A 158 0.11 -6.86 -1.69
CA GLN A 158 -0.12 -5.85 -2.73
C GLN A 158 0.46 -4.50 -2.31
N VAL A 159 0.24 -4.10 -1.04
CA VAL A 159 0.84 -2.86 -0.50
C VAL A 159 2.36 -2.99 -0.46
N ALA A 160 2.87 -4.14 -0.01
CA ALA A 160 4.31 -4.39 0.02
C ALA A 160 4.95 -4.30 -1.38
N ALA A 161 4.24 -4.72 -2.44
CA ALA A 161 4.73 -4.62 -3.82
C ALA A 161 4.75 -3.18 -4.36
N GLN A 162 3.88 -2.30 -3.85
CA GLN A 162 3.75 -0.89 -4.27
C GLN A 162 4.58 0.06 -3.41
N LEU A 163 5.30 -0.45 -2.42
CA LEU A 163 5.98 0.37 -1.43
C LEU A 163 7.06 1.26 -2.02
N SER A 164 7.87 0.76 -2.96
CA SER A 164 8.91 1.57 -3.60
C SER A 164 8.33 2.75 -4.35
N GLU A 165 7.24 2.54 -5.10
CA GLU A 165 6.55 3.62 -5.82
C GLU A 165 6.00 4.69 -4.88
N LEU A 166 5.45 4.26 -3.73
CA LEU A 166 4.96 5.16 -2.69
C LEU A 166 6.12 5.94 -2.05
N THR A 167 7.19 5.28 -1.63
CA THR A 167 8.36 5.93 -1.03
C THR A 167 8.99 6.93 -2.00
N ASP A 168 9.19 6.55 -3.27
CA ASP A 168 9.73 7.46 -4.30
C ASP A 168 8.82 8.68 -4.50
N ALA A 169 7.50 8.50 -4.43
CA ALA A 169 6.54 9.60 -4.54
C ALA A 169 6.62 10.56 -3.34
N LEU A 170 6.82 10.05 -2.13
CA LEU A 170 7.01 10.85 -0.92
C LEU A 170 8.35 11.59 -0.94
N GLU A 171 9.43 10.94 -1.37
CA GLU A 171 10.76 11.55 -1.50
C GLU A 171 10.78 12.72 -2.48
N ARG A 172 10.08 12.58 -3.62
CA ARG A 172 9.96 13.65 -4.62
C ARG A 172 9.32 14.93 -4.09
N LEU A 173 8.45 14.84 -3.08
CA LEU A 173 7.82 16.01 -2.48
C LEU A 173 8.74 16.72 -1.46
N SER A 174 9.74 16.03 -0.92
CA SER A 174 10.73 16.58 0.01
C SER A 174 10.09 17.31 1.21
N GLY A 175 9.02 16.72 1.77
CA GLY A 175 8.29 17.27 2.90
C GLY A 175 6.97 16.50 3.14
N PRO A 176 6.07 17.04 3.98
CA PRO A 176 4.77 16.41 4.21
C PRO A 176 3.99 16.23 2.91
N ALA A 177 3.32 15.09 2.78
CA ALA A 177 2.49 14.75 1.63
C ALA A 177 1.04 14.58 2.06
N VAL A 178 0.12 15.19 1.31
CA VAL A 178 -1.31 14.90 1.42
C VAL A 178 -1.58 13.64 0.61
N CYS A 179 -2.18 12.64 1.25
CA CYS A 179 -2.51 11.36 0.63
C CYS A 179 -3.96 10.97 0.93
N ASP A 180 -4.59 10.23 0.03
CA ASP A 180 -5.82 9.51 0.34
C ASP A 180 -5.47 8.07 0.74
N LEU A 181 -5.89 7.68 1.95
CA LEU A 181 -5.81 6.31 2.46
C LEU A 181 -7.21 5.69 2.37
N ALA A 182 -7.38 4.71 1.47
CA ALA A 182 -8.68 4.15 1.13
C ALA A 182 -8.73 2.62 1.19
N MET A 183 -9.93 2.07 1.41
CA MET A 183 -10.22 0.63 1.31
C MET A 183 -10.93 0.31 -0.01
N GLU A 184 -10.14 0.02 -1.05
CA GLU A 184 -10.66 -0.30 -2.38
C GLU A 184 -11.31 -1.70 -2.40
N LEU A 185 -12.55 -1.79 -2.88
CA LEU A 185 -13.24 -3.08 -3.10
C LEU A 185 -12.73 -3.75 -4.38
N ILE A 186 -12.17 -4.94 -4.22
CA ILE A 186 -11.77 -5.81 -5.33
C ILE A 186 -12.73 -6.97 -5.42
N ALA A 187 -13.41 -7.09 -6.56
CA ALA A 187 -14.17 -8.27 -6.93
C ALA A 187 -13.33 -9.13 -7.89
N CYS A 188 -13.12 -10.39 -7.56
CA CYS A 188 -12.40 -11.32 -8.42
C CYS A 188 -13.06 -12.71 -8.44
N THR A 189 -12.82 -13.44 -9.52
CA THR A 189 -13.23 -14.85 -9.61
C THR A 189 -12.03 -15.71 -9.26
N THR A 190 -12.16 -16.60 -8.28
CA THR A 190 -11.08 -17.52 -7.91
C THR A 190 -10.81 -18.52 -9.03
N LYS A 191 -9.65 -19.18 -8.99
CA LYS A 191 -9.29 -20.29 -9.89
C LYS A 191 -10.34 -21.44 -9.90
N THR A 192 -11.18 -21.52 -8.86
CA THR A 192 -12.29 -22.49 -8.72
C THR A 192 -13.64 -21.94 -9.20
N GLY A 193 -13.67 -20.81 -9.90
CA GLY A 193 -14.90 -20.18 -10.42
C GLY A 193 -15.74 -19.48 -9.36
N ARG A 194 -15.23 -19.25 -8.15
CA ARG A 194 -16.00 -18.61 -7.06
C ARG A 194 -15.78 -17.11 -7.08
N ASN A 195 -16.85 -16.33 -7.15
CA ASN A 195 -16.77 -14.89 -6.96
C ASN A 195 -16.42 -14.58 -5.51
N VAL A 196 -15.36 -13.80 -5.32
CA VAL A 196 -14.88 -13.33 -4.02
C VAL A 196 -14.67 -11.83 -4.11
N CYS A 197 -15.20 -11.11 -3.13
CA CYS A 197 -14.90 -9.71 -2.94
C CYS A 197 -14.04 -9.55 -1.68
N TYR A 198 -13.01 -8.71 -1.75
CA TYR A 198 -12.22 -8.32 -0.59
C TYR A 198 -11.82 -6.86 -0.73
N ARG A 199 -11.51 -6.22 0.40
CA ARG A 199 -11.02 -4.83 0.40
C ARG A 199 -9.53 -4.80 0.64
N LYS A 200 -8.82 -3.99 -0.13
CA LYS A 200 -7.38 -3.75 0.04
C LYS A 200 -7.12 -2.29 0.43
N PRO A 201 -6.10 -2.01 1.27
CA PRO A 201 -5.67 -0.65 1.51
C PRO A 201 -4.95 -0.11 0.28
N VAL A 202 -5.20 1.15 -0.06
CA VAL A 202 -4.51 1.89 -1.12
C VAL A 202 -4.14 3.25 -0.57
N VAL A 203 -2.90 3.68 -0.84
CA VAL A 203 -2.40 5.02 -0.56
C VAL A 203 -2.18 5.74 -1.87
N THR A 204 -2.83 6.88 -2.06
CA THR A 204 -2.66 7.72 -3.24
C THR A 204 -2.09 9.06 -2.85
N VAL A 205 -0.88 9.38 -3.34
CA VAL A 205 -0.23 10.67 -3.08
C VAL A 205 -0.87 11.74 -3.95
N LEU A 206 -1.40 12.80 -3.33
CA LEU A 206 -2.06 13.91 -4.02
C LEU A 206 -1.11 15.09 -4.29
N GLY A 207 -0.14 15.31 -3.40
CA GLY A 207 0.83 16.41 -3.50
C GLY A 207 1.23 16.98 -2.14
N SER A 208 1.85 18.16 -2.15
CA SER A 208 2.18 18.89 -0.92
C SER A 208 0.95 19.58 -0.32
N PRO A 209 0.91 19.83 1.00
CA PRO A 209 -0.19 20.54 1.67
C PRO A 209 -0.54 21.89 1.04
N ASP A 210 0.45 22.60 0.48
CA ASP A 210 0.26 23.91 -0.15
C ASP A 210 -0.39 23.81 -1.55
N SER A 211 -0.29 22.65 -2.20
CA SER A 211 -0.75 22.45 -3.57
C SER A 211 -2.12 21.77 -3.65
N VAL A 212 -2.56 21.10 -2.59
CA VAL A 212 -3.77 20.29 -2.58
C VAL A 212 -4.93 21.07 -1.98
N ALA A 213 -6.04 21.16 -2.72
CA ALA A 213 -7.25 21.80 -2.21
C ALA A 213 -7.77 21.08 -0.95
N PRO A 214 -8.26 21.83 0.07
CA PRO A 214 -8.88 21.24 1.24
C PRO A 214 -10.00 20.28 0.84
N GLU A 215 -10.10 19.14 1.55
CA GLU A 215 -11.22 18.23 1.35
C GLU A 215 -12.54 18.99 1.67
N PRO A 216 -13.55 18.94 0.80
CA PRO A 216 -14.81 19.62 1.06
C PRO A 216 -15.43 19.07 2.36
N SER A 217 -15.73 19.97 3.29
CA SER A 217 -16.36 19.62 4.57
C SER A 217 -17.68 18.88 4.34
N PRO A 218 -17.99 17.83 5.13
CA PRO A 218 -19.24 17.06 4.99
C PRO A 218 -20.54 17.84 5.29
N MET A 219 -20.49 19.15 5.59
CA MET A 219 -21.67 19.95 5.93
C MET A 219 -22.49 20.47 4.73
N ALA A 220 -22.18 20.08 3.50
CA ALA A 220 -23.04 20.36 2.36
C ALA A 220 -23.69 19.06 1.87
N GLU A 221 -24.80 18.66 2.49
CA GLU A 221 -25.75 17.77 1.83
C GLU A 221 -26.16 18.41 0.49
N PRO A 222 -26.02 17.72 -0.65
CA PRO A 222 -26.71 18.15 -1.86
C PRO A 222 -28.21 17.98 -1.58
N ARG A 223 -28.92 19.11 -1.50
CA ARG A 223 -30.37 19.15 -1.54
C ARG A 223 -30.85 18.24 -2.69
N PRO A 224 -31.72 17.24 -2.44
CA PRO A 224 -32.18 16.36 -3.50
C PRO A 224 -32.92 17.21 -4.53
N ALA A 225 -32.43 17.19 -5.77
CA ALA A 225 -33.15 17.74 -6.90
C ALA A 225 -34.49 16.99 -7.05
N PRO A 226 -35.59 17.68 -7.37
CA PRO A 226 -36.89 17.01 -7.53
C PRO A 226 -36.81 16.03 -8.70
N ALA A 227 -37.29 14.82 -8.47
CA ALA A 227 -37.34 13.76 -9.47
C ALA A 227 -38.11 14.22 -10.73
N PRO A 228 -37.61 13.96 -11.95
CA PRO A 228 -38.40 14.19 -13.15
C PRO A 228 -39.56 13.19 -13.21
N ALA A 229 -40.76 13.71 -13.49
CA ALA A 229 -41.95 12.92 -13.72
C ALA A 229 -41.76 11.94 -14.90
N THR A 230 -42.18 10.70 -14.69
CA THR A 230 -42.25 9.65 -15.72
C THR A 230 -43.14 10.03 -16.90
N PRO A 231 -42.67 9.94 -18.16
CA PRO A 231 -43.55 9.97 -19.32
C PRO A 231 -44.17 8.59 -19.57
N ARG A 232 -45.47 8.59 -19.92
CA ARG A 232 -46.25 7.42 -20.36
C ARG A 232 -45.68 6.77 -21.63
N PRO A 233 -45.95 5.48 -21.87
CA PRO A 233 -45.41 4.74 -23.00
C PRO A 233 -46.11 5.11 -24.32
N GLY A 234 -45.32 5.59 -25.28
CA GLY A 234 -45.72 5.81 -26.67
C GLY A 234 -44.63 5.28 -27.61
N THR A 235 -45.03 4.38 -28.49
CA THR A 235 -44.27 3.65 -29.52
C THR A 235 -43.15 4.44 -30.21
N ARG A 236 -41.94 3.86 -30.26
CA ARG A 236 -40.82 4.29 -31.13
C ARG A 236 -40.25 3.07 -31.89
N PRO A 237 -39.81 3.20 -33.16
CA PRO A 237 -39.43 2.08 -34.02
C PRO A 237 -38.03 1.52 -33.70
N THR A 238 -37.87 0.22 -33.98
CA THR A 238 -36.64 -0.58 -33.88
C THR A 238 -35.50 -0.02 -34.76
N PRO A 239 -34.27 0.18 -34.24
CA PRO A 239 -33.08 0.36 -35.07
C PRO A 239 -32.52 -0.99 -35.53
N ALA A 240 -32.08 -1.05 -36.78
CA ALA A 240 -31.40 -2.19 -37.40
C ALA A 240 -30.01 -2.45 -36.75
N PRO A 241 -29.49 -3.70 -36.79
CA PRO A 241 -28.22 -4.04 -36.16
C PRO A 241 -27.03 -3.53 -37.00
N THR A 242 -26.17 -2.73 -36.37
CA THR A 242 -24.87 -2.34 -36.95
C THR A 242 -23.83 -3.40 -36.58
N THR A 243 -23.31 -4.10 -37.59
CA THR A 243 -22.20 -5.05 -37.48
C THR A 243 -20.88 -4.28 -37.23
N PRO A 244 -20.06 -4.63 -36.21
CA PRO A 244 -18.73 -4.05 -36.05
C PRO A 244 -17.76 -4.62 -37.10
N SER A 245 -16.99 -3.75 -37.75
CA SER A 245 -15.92 -4.14 -38.68
C SER A 245 -14.80 -4.92 -37.98
N ALA A 246 -14.33 -6.00 -38.61
CA ALA A 246 -13.26 -6.86 -38.11
C ALA A 246 -11.87 -6.18 -38.16
N PRO A 247 -10.95 -6.48 -37.22
CA PRO A 247 -9.60 -5.93 -37.21
C PRO A 247 -8.71 -6.52 -38.34
N ASP A 248 -7.89 -5.64 -38.92
CA ASP A 248 -6.90 -5.91 -39.97
C ASP A 248 -5.86 -6.96 -39.50
N SER A 249 -5.86 -8.13 -40.15
CA SER A 249 -5.13 -9.33 -39.71
C SER A 249 -3.68 -9.39 -40.21
N SER A 250 -3.14 -8.32 -40.78
CA SER A 250 -1.86 -8.29 -41.49
C SER A 250 -0.60 -8.20 -40.60
N ARG A 251 -0.73 -8.18 -39.26
CA ARG A 251 0.41 -8.11 -38.31
C ARG A 251 0.35 -9.12 -37.16
N LEU A 252 -0.05 -10.36 -37.43
CA LEU A 252 -0.05 -11.43 -36.43
C LEU A 252 1.31 -12.11 -36.33
N VAL A 253 1.89 -12.11 -35.13
CA VAL A 253 3.12 -12.87 -34.81
C VAL A 253 2.71 -14.18 -34.13
N ARG A 254 3.25 -15.31 -34.61
CA ARG A 254 3.00 -16.61 -33.97
C ARG A 254 4.00 -16.83 -32.84
N VAL A 255 3.48 -17.18 -31.67
CA VAL A 255 4.26 -17.53 -30.49
C VAL A 255 3.99 -19.00 -30.15
N ASP A 256 5.03 -19.73 -29.79
CA ASP A 256 4.92 -21.14 -29.40
C ASP A 256 4.13 -21.30 -28.11
N ALA A 257 3.16 -22.22 -28.10
CA ALA A 257 2.22 -22.41 -27.00
C ALA A 257 2.89 -22.93 -25.71
N MET A 258 3.94 -23.77 -25.83
CA MET A 258 4.66 -24.26 -24.65
C MET A 258 5.50 -23.17 -24.01
N LEU A 259 6.07 -22.25 -24.82
CA LEU A 259 6.74 -21.06 -24.30
C LEU A 259 5.77 -20.11 -23.59
N LEU A 260 4.56 -19.96 -24.12
CA LEU A 260 3.49 -19.16 -23.55
C LEU A 260 2.98 -19.74 -22.21
N ASP A 261 2.74 -21.04 -22.14
CA ASP A 261 2.29 -21.69 -20.91
C ASP A 261 3.36 -21.65 -19.81
N ARG A 262 4.63 -21.76 -20.19
CA ARG A 262 5.75 -21.65 -19.25
C ARG A 262 5.93 -20.22 -18.76
N ALA A 263 5.78 -19.22 -19.64
CA ALA A 263 5.77 -17.82 -19.25
C ALA A 263 4.58 -17.50 -18.33
N ALA A 264 3.41 -18.07 -18.58
CA ALA A 264 2.22 -17.90 -17.75
C ALA A 264 2.43 -18.45 -16.33
N GLN A 265 3.12 -19.57 -16.18
CA GLN A 265 3.48 -20.12 -14.87
C GLN A 265 4.47 -19.24 -14.10
N VAL A 266 5.43 -18.63 -14.80
CA VAL A 266 6.46 -17.76 -14.20
C VAL A 266 5.88 -16.41 -13.81
N LEU A 267 4.96 -15.87 -14.63
CA LEU A 267 4.35 -14.55 -14.42
C LEU A 267 3.00 -14.61 -13.66
N ASP A 268 2.52 -15.81 -13.32
CA ASP A 268 1.20 -16.11 -12.70
C ASP A 268 0.03 -15.41 -13.41
N THR A 269 0.05 -15.42 -14.74
CA THR A 269 -0.99 -14.86 -15.61
C THR A 269 -2.01 -15.92 -16.03
N GLY A 270 -3.28 -15.52 -16.17
CA GLY A 270 -4.43 -16.41 -16.32
C GLY A 270 -4.83 -16.71 -17.76
N ASP A 271 -4.40 -15.89 -18.72
CA ASP A 271 -4.61 -16.12 -20.14
C ASP A 271 -3.40 -15.70 -20.98
N HIS A 272 -3.35 -16.16 -22.23
CA HIS A 272 -2.23 -15.93 -23.14
C HIS A 272 -2.02 -14.46 -23.49
N GLN A 273 -3.07 -13.64 -23.51
CA GLN A 273 -2.97 -12.20 -23.77
C GLN A 273 -2.32 -11.49 -22.57
N GLU A 274 -2.75 -11.82 -21.36
CA GLU A 274 -2.18 -11.31 -20.11
C GLU A 274 -0.70 -11.70 -19.98
N THR A 275 -0.35 -12.95 -20.30
CA THR A 275 1.03 -13.44 -20.31
C THR A 275 1.92 -12.63 -21.26
N VAL A 276 1.45 -12.33 -22.47
CA VAL A 276 2.21 -11.56 -23.46
C VAL A 276 2.37 -10.12 -23.00
N VAL A 277 1.31 -9.50 -22.45
CA VAL A 277 1.37 -8.13 -21.92
C VAL A 277 2.34 -8.04 -20.74
N ALA A 278 2.26 -8.96 -19.78
CA ALA A 278 3.17 -9.00 -18.63
C ALA A 278 4.62 -9.24 -19.06
N ALA A 279 4.86 -10.16 -20.00
CA ALA A 279 6.19 -10.44 -20.53
C ALA A 279 6.78 -9.23 -21.28
N LEU A 280 5.97 -8.51 -22.07
CA LEU A 280 6.42 -7.30 -22.75
C LEU A 280 6.68 -6.15 -21.77
N SER A 281 5.86 -5.99 -20.74
CA SER A 281 6.08 -5.00 -19.68
C SER A 281 7.38 -5.26 -18.91
N GLU A 282 7.69 -6.52 -18.61
CA GLU A 282 9.00 -6.95 -18.05
C GLU A 282 10.18 -6.58 -18.96
N ILE A 283 10.04 -6.80 -20.28
CA ILE A 283 11.08 -6.48 -21.27
C ILE A 283 11.28 -4.96 -21.39
N VAL A 284 10.22 -4.16 -21.24
CA VAL A 284 10.29 -2.69 -21.26
C VAL A 284 10.84 -2.13 -19.94
N ALA A 285 10.57 -2.78 -18.81
CA ALA A 285 11.06 -2.38 -17.49
C ALA A 285 12.55 -2.68 -17.28
N ARG A 286 13.08 -3.76 -17.88
CA ARG A 286 14.51 -4.15 -17.73
C ARG A 286 15.51 -3.08 -18.19
N PRO A 287 15.37 -2.42 -19.35
CA PRO A 287 16.22 -1.31 -19.76
C PRO A 287 16.14 -0.11 -18.81
N GLN A 288 14.97 0.16 -18.23
CA GLN A 288 14.77 1.26 -17.29
C GLN A 288 15.49 0.98 -15.95
N GLN A 289 15.31 -0.22 -15.40
CA GLN A 289 16.01 -0.67 -14.19
C GLN A 289 17.54 -0.76 -14.41
N ALA A 290 17.99 -1.20 -15.59
CA ALA A 290 19.40 -1.25 -15.93
C ALA A 290 20.01 0.16 -16.10
N ALA A 291 19.28 1.11 -16.68
CA ALA A 291 19.69 2.50 -16.81
C ALA A 291 19.77 3.18 -15.43
N GLU A 292 18.82 2.89 -14.54
CA GLU A 292 18.78 3.40 -13.17
C GLU A 292 19.94 2.84 -12.33
N LEU A 293 20.21 1.53 -12.43
CA LEU A 293 21.38 0.91 -11.79
C LEU A 293 22.71 1.47 -12.33
N ALA A 294 22.79 1.77 -13.63
CA ALA A 294 23.96 2.40 -14.24
C ALA A 294 24.15 3.85 -13.72
N ARG A 295 23.05 4.60 -13.58
CA ARG A 295 23.06 5.95 -13.00
C ARG A 295 23.53 5.94 -11.55
N LEU A 296 23.01 5.02 -10.73
CA LEU A 296 23.41 4.86 -9.33
C LEU A 296 24.90 4.51 -9.20
N ARG A 297 25.41 3.58 -10.03
CA ARG A 297 26.84 3.24 -10.05
C ARG A 297 27.73 4.44 -10.40
N GLU A 298 27.28 5.29 -11.31
CA GLU A 298 28.01 6.49 -11.69
C GLU A 298 27.99 7.56 -10.58
N GLN A 299 26.88 7.72 -9.87
CA GLN A 299 26.82 8.60 -8.70
C GLN A 299 27.76 8.14 -7.58
N VAL A 300 27.80 6.83 -7.30
CA VAL A 300 28.71 6.26 -6.30
C VAL A 300 30.17 6.54 -6.67
N ARG A 301 30.58 6.37 -7.94
CA ARG A 301 31.95 6.70 -8.37
C ARG A 301 32.30 8.17 -8.15
N ARG A 302 31.39 9.09 -8.43
CA ARG A 302 31.64 10.53 -8.21
C ARG A 302 31.81 10.84 -6.74
N ILE A 303 30.98 10.25 -5.89
CA ILE A 303 31.09 10.40 -4.43
C ILE A 303 32.45 9.88 -3.96
N SER A 304 32.88 8.71 -4.43
CA SER A 304 34.21 8.15 -4.11
C SER A 304 35.35 9.06 -4.59
N ALA A 305 35.29 9.60 -5.80
CA ALA A 305 36.31 10.50 -6.33
C ALA A 305 36.42 11.81 -5.54
N ILE A 306 35.27 12.39 -5.11
CA ILE A 306 35.23 13.58 -4.26
C ILE A 306 35.81 13.28 -2.88
N ALA A 307 35.50 12.12 -2.32
CA ALA A 307 36.04 11.68 -1.03
C ALA A 307 37.57 11.50 -1.10
N GLU A 308 38.10 10.87 -2.16
CA GLU A 308 39.54 10.72 -2.37
C GLU A 308 40.27 12.05 -2.57
N GLN A 309 39.70 12.98 -3.34
CA GLN A 309 40.26 14.33 -3.50
C GLN A 309 40.27 15.11 -2.18
N SER A 310 39.22 14.99 -1.38
CA SER A 310 39.13 15.62 -0.07
C SER A 310 40.18 15.09 0.89
N LEU A 311 40.45 13.77 0.85
CA LEU A 311 41.51 13.14 1.64
C LEU A 311 42.91 13.59 1.19
N ARG A 312 43.16 13.71 -0.12
CA ARG A 312 44.45 14.20 -0.64
C ARG A 312 44.70 15.69 -0.39
N SER A 313 43.63 16.51 -0.34
CA SER A 313 43.74 17.94 -0.01
C SER A 313 43.98 18.22 1.47
N ARG A 314 43.88 17.20 2.33
CA ARG A 314 44.08 17.26 3.79
C ARG A 314 45.48 16.85 4.26
N ASP A 315 46.40 16.58 3.34
CA ASP A 315 47.83 16.44 3.65
C ASP A 315 48.59 17.75 3.37
N PRO A 316 48.70 18.68 4.35
CA PRO A 316 49.73 19.69 4.33
C PRO A 316 50.91 19.17 5.16
N HIS A 317 51.82 18.42 4.54
CA HIS A 317 53.23 18.47 4.90
C HIS A 317 54.11 17.71 3.91
N SER A 318 55.05 18.44 3.31
CA SER A 318 56.45 18.08 3.49
C SER A 318 57.26 19.35 3.80
N PRO A 319 58.28 19.25 4.67
CA PRO A 319 58.98 20.37 5.28
C PRO A 319 60.12 20.92 4.40
N ASP A 320 60.49 22.17 4.71
CA ASP A 320 61.66 22.99 4.30
C ASP A 320 61.96 23.16 2.80
#